data_AF-A0A087SGI0-F1
#
_entry.id   AF-A0A087SGI0-F1
#
_cell.length_a   1.000
_cell.length_b   1.000
_cell.length_c   1.000
_cell.angle_alpha   90.00
_cell.angle_beta   90.00
_cell.angle_gamma   90.00
#
_symmetry.space_group_name_H-M   'P 1'
#
loop_
_entity.id
_entity.type
_entity.pdbx_description
1 polymer ?
#
loop_
_entity_poly.entity_id
_entity_poly.type
_entity_poly.pdbx_seq_one_letter_code
_entity_poly.pdbx_strand_id
1 'polypeptide(L)'
;MTVFIECVPRGQDSCSADSNLNIGANNTGMNNRGNNNQGWCNLGNNNIGDYNRGSNNTGTKVFCNNLQQASDRCTLDKLRTAETLYL
;
A
#
# COMPACT_ATOMS: atom_id res chain seq x y z
N MET A 1 -11.42 2.95 -12.33
CA MET A 1 -10.09 2.34 -12.64
C MET A 1 -9.06 3.07 -11.78
N THR A 2 -8.36 2.37 -10.89
CA THR A 2 -7.35 2.97 -10.02
C THR A 2 -5.98 2.87 -10.68
N VAL A 3 -5.31 4.00 -10.88
CA VAL A 3 -3.93 4.04 -11.37
C VAL A 3 -3.00 3.74 -10.18
N PHE A 4 -2.15 2.74 -10.32
CA PHE A 4 -1.06 2.43 -9.39
C PHE A 4 0.25 2.80 -10.08
N ILE A 5 1.05 3.62 -9.42
CA ILE A 5 2.38 3.99 -9.88
C ILE A 5 3.37 3.15 -9.10
N GLU A 6 4.20 2.42 -9.82
CA GLU A 6 5.29 1.64 -9.25
C GLU A 6 6.60 2.42 -9.41
N CYS A 7 7.28 2.68 -8.30
CA CYS A 7 8.60 3.28 -8.31
C CYS A 7 9.66 2.17 -8.36
N VAL A 8 10.28 1.97 -9.52
CA VAL A 8 11.39 1.00 -9.70
C VAL A 8 12.74 1.72 -9.86
N PRO A 9 13.86 1.11 -9.43
CA PRO A 9 15.18 1.64 -9.71
C PRO A 9 15.41 1.86 -11.21
N ARG A 10 16.22 2.86 -11.56
CA ARG A 10 16.52 3.15 -12.96
C ARG A 10 17.12 1.92 -13.65
N GLY A 11 16.53 1.54 -14.79
CA GLY A 11 16.98 0.41 -15.60
C GLY A 11 16.50 -0.95 -15.10
N GLN A 12 15.62 -0.99 -14.10
CA GLN A 12 14.88 -2.20 -13.73
C GLN A 12 13.53 -2.22 -14.41
N ASP A 13 13.07 -3.43 -14.72
CA ASP A 13 11.71 -3.68 -15.19
C ASP A 13 10.72 -3.57 -14.02
N SER A 14 9.44 -3.34 -14.35
CA SER A 14 8.34 -3.42 -13.39
C SER A 14 8.26 -4.79 -12.72
N CYS A 15 7.86 -4.82 -11.45
CA CYS A 15 7.66 -6.09 -10.76
C CYS A 15 6.52 -6.88 -11.43
N SER A 16 6.81 -8.13 -11.77
CA SER A 16 5.79 -9.09 -12.18
C SER A 16 4.98 -9.55 -10.97
N ALA A 17 3.72 -9.91 -11.20
CA ALA A 17 2.88 -10.47 -10.15
C ALA A 17 3.34 -11.90 -9.79
N ASP A 18 3.38 -12.23 -8.51
CA ASP A 18 3.63 -13.60 -8.04
C ASP A 18 2.39 -14.51 -8.24
N SER A 19 2.48 -15.79 -7.82
CA SER A 19 1.36 -16.74 -7.92
C SER A 19 0.12 -16.34 -7.12
N ASN A 20 0.27 -15.46 -6.14
CA ASN A 20 -0.81 -14.90 -5.32
C ASN A 20 -1.21 -13.49 -5.80
N LEU A 21 -0.78 -13.09 -7.00
CA LEU A 21 -1.05 -11.79 -7.61
C LEU A 21 -0.47 -10.59 -6.82
N ASN A 22 0.52 -10.81 -5.95
CA ASN A 22 1.20 -9.70 -5.30
C ASN A 22 2.21 -9.05 -6.25
N ILE A 23 2.29 -7.73 -6.24
CA ILE A 23 3.25 -6.92 -7.00
C ILE A 23 4.12 -6.15 -6.01
N GLY A 24 5.43 -6.33 -6.09
CA GLY A 24 6.42 -5.79 -5.17
C GLY A 24 7.02 -6.88 -4.25
N ALA A 25 7.84 -6.47 -3.29
CA ALA A 25 8.63 -7.39 -2.47
C ALA A 25 8.00 -7.70 -1.10
N ASN A 26 8.27 -8.90 -0.58
CA ASN A 26 7.96 -9.34 0.79
C ASN A 26 6.48 -9.23 1.20
N ASN A 27 5.55 -9.34 0.25
CA ASN A 27 4.14 -9.41 0.58
C ASN A 27 3.77 -10.81 1.10
N THR A 28 2.91 -10.88 2.09
CA THR A 28 2.31 -12.12 2.61
C THR A 28 0.80 -12.06 2.42
N GLY A 29 0.21 -13.08 1.79
CA GLY A 29 -1.21 -13.09 1.43
C GLY A 29 -1.40 -12.93 -0.07
N MET A 30 -2.43 -12.19 -0.50
CA MET A 30 -2.88 -12.18 -1.90
C MET A 30 -3.21 -10.77 -2.41
N ASN A 31 -2.93 -10.52 -3.69
CA ASN A 31 -3.31 -9.32 -4.43
C ASN A 31 -2.84 -7.98 -3.79
N ASN A 32 -1.72 -7.99 -3.07
CA ASN A 32 -1.12 -6.78 -2.50
C ASN A 32 -0.26 -6.07 -3.55
N ARG A 33 -0.25 -4.74 -3.53
CA ARG A 33 0.57 -3.91 -4.43
C ARG A 33 1.41 -2.93 -3.63
N GLY A 34 2.73 -3.05 -3.78
CA GLY A 34 3.74 -2.37 -2.97
C GLY A 34 4.54 -3.40 -2.16
N ASN A 35 5.14 -2.99 -1.06
CA ASN A 35 6.11 -3.82 -0.33
C ASN A 35 5.69 -4.10 1.11
N ASN A 36 6.08 -5.28 1.61
CA ASN A 36 5.89 -5.72 3.00
C ASN A 36 4.44 -5.65 3.52
N ASN A 37 3.44 -5.87 2.66
CA ASN A 37 2.05 -5.94 3.13
C ASN A 37 1.72 -7.35 3.63
N GLN A 38 0.86 -7.45 4.63
CA GLN A 38 0.33 -8.70 5.16
C GLN A 38 -1.20 -8.68 5.11
N GLY A 39 -1.80 -9.60 4.34
CA GLY A 39 -3.24 -9.75 4.19
C GLY A 39 -3.68 -9.70 2.73
N TRP A 40 -4.83 -9.09 2.46
CA TRP A 40 -5.46 -9.12 1.15
C TRP A 40 -5.73 -7.73 0.57
N CYS A 41 -5.41 -7.53 -0.72
CA CYS A 41 -5.75 -6.33 -1.48
C CYS A 41 -5.24 -4.99 -0.88
N ASN A 42 -4.08 -4.97 -0.22
CA ASN A 42 -3.48 -3.71 0.24
C ASN A 42 -2.78 -2.97 -0.92
N LEU A 43 -2.90 -1.65 -0.93
CA LEU A 43 -2.28 -0.75 -1.91
C LEU A 43 -1.40 0.27 -1.20
N GLY A 44 -0.09 0.10 -1.32
CA GLY A 44 0.94 0.89 -0.62
C GLY A 44 1.93 -0.04 0.11
N ASN A 45 2.59 0.43 1.17
CA ASN A 45 3.64 -0.34 1.83
C ASN A 45 3.36 -0.57 3.32
N ASN A 46 3.84 -1.69 3.85
CA ASN A 46 3.80 -2.04 5.27
C ASN A 46 2.38 -2.02 5.89
N ASN A 47 1.35 -2.40 5.14
CA ASN A 47 0.01 -2.54 5.69
C ASN A 47 -0.22 -3.94 6.27
N ILE A 48 -0.95 -4.02 7.38
CA ILE A 48 -1.39 -5.26 8.00
C ILE A 48 -2.93 -5.29 8.03
N GLY A 49 -3.52 -6.35 7.50
CA GLY A 49 -4.96 -6.52 7.34
C GLY A 49 -5.38 -6.40 5.87
N ASP A 50 -6.59 -5.92 5.60
CA ASP A 50 -7.21 -6.07 4.27
C ASP A 50 -7.71 -4.76 3.69
N TYR A 51 -7.56 -4.60 2.37
CA TYR A 51 -8.10 -3.46 1.62
C TYR A 51 -7.61 -2.08 2.09
N ASN A 52 -6.42 -2.00 2.69
CA ASN A 52 -5.86 -0.71 3.09
C ASN A 52 -5.27 0.01 1.87
N ARG A 53 -5.42 1.33 1.83
CA ARG A 53 -4.84 2.21 0.83
C ARG A 53 -4.03 3.31 1.49
N GLY A 54 -2.75 3.36 1.14
CA GLY A 54 -1.71 4.15 1.80
C GLY A 54 -0.70 3.23 2.47
N SER A 55 0.12 3.75 3.38
CA SER A 55 1.23 3.00 3.97
C SER A 55 1.20 2.99 5.49
N ASN A 56 1.77 1.94 6.08
CA ASN A 56 1.88 1.75 7.53
C ASN A 56 0.51 1.75 8.25
N ASN A 57 -0.51 1.12 7.67
CA ASN A 57 -1.82 0.96 8.33
C ASN A 57 -1.99 -0.45 8.89
N THR A 58 -2.71 -0.55 10.00
CA THR A 58 -3.15 -1.82 10.58
C THR A 58 -4.67 -1.79 10.70
N GLY A 59 -5.36 -2.70 10.02
CA GLY A 59 -6.82 -2.78 10.03
C GLY A 59 -7.42 -3.19 8.68
N THR A 60 -8.69 -2.87 8.49
CA THR A 60 -9.43 -3.22 7.27
C THR A 60 -10.06 -1.98 6.66
N LYS A 61 -9.92 -1.80 5.34
CA LYS A 61 -10.49 -0.68 4.57
C LYS A 61 -10.03 0.70 5.05
N VAL A 62 -8.79 0.82 5.51
CA VAL A 62 -8.20 2.10 5.91
C VAL A 62 -7.71 2.86 4.67
N PHE A 63 -8.18 4.09 4.46
CA PHE A 63 -7.66 5.01 3.46
C PHE A 63 -6.91 6.15 4.17
N CYS A 64 -5.64 5.91 4.49
CA CYS A 64 -4.80 6.81 5.27
C CYS A 64 -3.33 6.38 5.21
N ASN A 65 -2.43 7.10 5.87
CA ASN A 65 -1.11 6.58 6.24
C ASN A 65 -0.96 6.57 7.75
N ASN A 66 -0.13 5.65 8.28
CA ASN A 66 0.27 5.61 9.68
C ASN A 66 -0.93 5.50 10.65
N LEU A 67 -1.89 4.64 10.32
CA LEU A 67 -3.05 4.34 11.16
C LEU A 67 -2.93 2.93 11.72
N GLN A 68 -2.45 2.81 12.97
CA GLN A 68 -2.13 1.52 13.57
C GLN A 68 -3.29 0.93 14.40
N GLN A 69 -4.35 1.72 14.65
CA GLN A 69 -5.52 1.30 15.39
C GLN A 69 -6.80 1.81 14.70
N ALA A 70 -7.85 1.00 14.70
CA ALA A 70 -9.14 1.35 14.10
C ALA A 70 -9.80 2.58 14.74
N SER A 71 -9.40 2.95 15.96
CA SER A 71 -9.90 4.13 16.70
C SER A 71 -9.16 5.43 16.35
N ASP A 72 -8.03 5.36 15.65
CA ASP A 72 -7.30 6.56 15.28
C ASP A 72 -8.02 7.25 14.12
N ARG A 73 -8.14 8.58 14.20
CA ARG A 73 -8.73 9.36 13.11
C ARG A 73 -7.67 9.61 12.03
N CYS A 74 -8.06 9.44 10.78
CA CYS A 74 -7.25 9.90 9.66
C CYS A 74 -7.35 11.43 9.54
N THR A 75 -6.23 12.12 9.79
CA THR A 75 -6.11 13.58 9.64
C THR A 75 -5.50 13.92 8.27
N LEU A 76 -5.60 15.19 7.86
CA LEU A 76 -5.11 15.61 6.54
C LEU A 76 -3.60 15.41 6.38
N ASP A 77 -2.82 15.60 7.45
CA ASP A 77 -1.38 15.33 7.46
C ASP A 77 -1.07 13.86 7.18
N LYS A 78 -1.89 12.93 7.70
CA LYS A 78 -1.76 11.50 7.44
C LYS A 78 -2.18 11.09 6.03
N LEU A 79 -2.87 11.94 5.27
CA LEU A 79 -3.16 11.69 3.85
C LEU A 79 -2.04 12.18 2.93
N ARG A 80 -1.19 13.10 3.39
CA ARG A 80 -0.11 13.67 2.60
C ARG A 80 1.10 12.75 2.61
N THR A 81 1.59 12.43 1.42
CA THR A 81 2.88 11.79 1.19
C THR A 81 3.78 12.74 0.41
N ALA A 82 5.10 12.51 0.43
CA ALA A 82 6.03 13.21 -0.46
C ALA A 82 5.70 12.98 -1.96
N GLU A 83 4.88 11.97 -2.25
CA GLU A 83 4.41 11.55 -3.57
C GLU A 83 3.01 12.10 -3.91
N THR A 84 2.36 12.79 -2.97
CA THR A 84 1.09 13.47 -3.24
C THR A 84 1.41 14.65 -4.14
N LEU A 85 1.31 14.43 -5.45
CA LEU A 85 1.40 15.51 -6.44
C LEU A 85 0.37 16.58 -6.08
N TYR A 86 0.85 17.77 -5.73
CA TYR A 86 0.09 18.98 -5.92
C TYR A 86 -0.07 19.15 -7.43
N LEU A 87 -1.25 18.82 -7.95
CA LEU A 87 -1.68 19.27 -9.27
C LEU A 87 -1.99 20.76 -9.22
#